data_AF-A0A7S3X9G1-F1
#
_entry.id   AF-A0A7S3X9G1-F1
#
_cell.length_a   1.000
_cell.length_b   1.000
_cell.length_c   1.000
_cell.angle_alpha   90.00
_cell.angle_beta   90.00
_cell.angle_gamma   90.00
#
_symmetry.space_group_name_H-M   'P 1'
#
loop_
_entity.id
_entity.type
_entity.pdbx_description
1 polymer ?
#
loop_
_entity_poly.entity_id
_entity_poly.type
_entity_poly.pdbx_seq_one_letter_code
_entity_poly.pdbx_strand_id
1 'polypeptide(L)'
;VCGSELECITPRSRILRMLEEHDPNWRSHVREADCIIKKLVDSALVTCDLCEKDATRSGNVWTCKRGQHTLLHPAAYDVCEKCFLKFAGTSPQLQPERHDHPGCGTSMLHLAPTWKWLQTSTVGHWLGVCSTPQTEH
;
A
#
# COMPACT_ATOMS: atom_id res chain seq x y z
N VAL A 1 3.08 -6.75 -16.03
CA VAL A 1 2.96 -6.80 -14.55
C VAL A 1 3.33 -8.18 -14.05
N CYS A 2 3.99 -8.31 -12.88
CA CYS A 2 4.57 -9.58 -12.39
C CYS A 2 3.56 -10.60 -11.81
N GLY A 3 2.27 -10.28 -11.82
CA GLY A 3 1.20 -11.13 -11.27
C GLY A 3 1.11 -11.17 -9.75
N SER A 4 1.88 -10.35 -9.02
CA SER A 4 1.74 -10.21 -7.57
C SER A 4 0.67 -9.17 -7.19
N GLU A 5 0.17 -9.27 -5.96
CA GLU A 5 -0.77 -8.33 -5.37
C GLU A 5 -0.09 -7.01 -5.01
N LEU A 6 -0.87 -5.93 -5.07
CA LEU A 6 -0.48 -4.66 -4.46
C LEU A 6 -0.85 -4.67 -2.98
N GLU A 7 0.03 -4.11 -2.15
CA GLU A 7 -0.23 -3.87 -0.74
C GLU A 7 -0.11 -2.38 -0.41
N CYS A 8 -0.93 -1.91 0.51
CA CYS A 8 -0.91 -0.54 1.01
C CYS A 8 0.03 -0.44 2.21
N ILE A 9 1.06 0.41 2.11
CA ILE A 9 2.05 0.62 3.16
C ILE A 9 2.34 2.11 3.36
N THR A 10 2.89 2.46 4.53
CA THR A 10 3.32 3.84 4.79
C THR A 10 4.56 4.21 3.98
N PRO A 11 4.80 5.50 3.67
CA PRO A 11 6.03 5.95 3.02
C PRO A 11 7.29 5.50 3.75
N ARG A 12 7.28 5.58 5.09
CA ARG A 12 8.36 5.10 5.95
C ARG A 12 8.63 3.61 5.72
N SER A 13 7.59 2.79 5.71
CA SER A 13 7.71 1.34 5.44
C SER A 13 8.26 1.06 4.04
N ARG A 14 7.86 1.85 3.03
CA ARG A 14 8.36 1.68 1.66
C ARG A 14 9.86 1.98 1.55
N ILE A 15 10.32 3.06 2.16
CA ILE A 15 11.74 3.41 2.24
C ILE A 15 12.53 2.35 3.01
N LEU A 16 11.99 1.86 4.13
CA LEU A 16 12.61 0.78 4.89
C LEU A 16 12.83 -0.47 4.03
N ARG A 17 11.81 -0.92 3.30
CA ARG A 17 11.94 -2.06 2.39
C ARG A 17 12.96 -1.80 1.29
N MET A 18 12.95 -0.60 0.70
CA MET A 18 13.94 -0.22 -0.32
C MET A 18 15.37 -0.37 0.18
N LEU A 19 15.65 0.09 1.40
CA LEU A 19 16.97 0.00 2.01
C LEU A 19 17.33 -1.45 2.37
N GLU A 20 16.40 -2.21 2.94
CA GLU A 20 16.60 -3.62 3.32
C GLU A 20 16.85 -4.53 2.10
N GLU A 21 16.13 -4.29 1.00
CA GLU A 21 16.29 -5.04 -0.26
C GLU A 21 17.65 -4.76 -0.92
N HIS A 22 18.19 -3.55 -0.77
CA HIS A 22 19.51 -3.19 -1.31
C HIS A 22 20.66 -3.64 -0.40
N ASP A 23 20.51 -3.47 0.92
CA ASP A 23 21.49 -3.87 1.93
C ASP A 23 20.78 -4.26 3.24
N PRO A 24 20.63 -5.57 3.55
CA PRO A 24 19.99 -6.02 4.78
C PRO A 24 20.66 -5.51 6.07
N ASN A 25 21.94 -5.14 5.99
CA ASN A 25 22.74 -4.67 7.13
C ASN A 25 22.84 -3.15 7.22
N TRP A 26 22.11 -2.39 6.38
CA TRP A 26 22.23 -0.94 6.27
C TRP A 26 22.12 -0.20 7.63
N ARG A 27 21.33 -0.73 8.57
CA ARG A 27 21.15 -0.17 9.91
C ARG A 27 22.44 -0.15 10.72
N SER A 28 23.33 -1.12 10.52
CA SER A 28 24.62 -1.19 11.20
C SER A 28 25.61 -0.13 10.68
N HIS A 29 25.38 0.38 9.47
CA HIS A 29 26.23 1.37 8.82
C HIS A 29 25.89 2.81 9.24
N VAL A 30 24.82 3.02 10.01
CA VAL A 30 24.31 4.36 10.33
C VAL A 30 24.01 4.52 11.82
N ARG A 31 24.30 5.71 12.37
CA ARG A 31 24.05 6.00 13.80
C ARG A 31 22.61 6.40 14.07
N GLU A 32 22.00 7.22 13.22
CA GLU A 32 20.62 7.71 13.38
C GLU A 32 19.71 7.21 12.24
N ALA A 33 19.41 5.91 12.23
CA ALA A 33 18.59 5.27 11.20
C ALA A 33 17.25 5.99 10.95
N ASP A 34 16.56 6.40 12.02
CA ASP A 34 15.28 7.10 11.92
C ASP A 34 15.36 8.47 11.26
N CYS A 35 16.45 9.21 11.52
CA CYS A 35 16.68 10.51 10.89
C CYS A 35 16.91 10.34 9.38
N ILE A 36 17.67 9.31 9.00
CA ILE A 36 17.91 8.99 7.60
C ILE A 36 16.61 8.60 6.90
N ILE A 37 15.82 7.69 7.47
CA ILE A 37 14.54 7.29 6.88
C ILE A 37 13.63 8.50 6.66
N LYS A 38 13.53 9.39 7.66
CA LYS A 38 12.73 10.62 7.53
C LYS A 38 13.21 11.50 6.37
N LYS A 39 14.51 11.77 6.28
CA LYS A 39 15.10 12.54 5.18
C LYS A 39 14.82 11.91 3.81
N LEU A 40 14.91 10.58 3.72
CA LEU A 40 14.66 9.84 2.48
C LEU A 40 13.19 9.88 2.07
N VAL A 41 12.26 9.82 3.03
CA VAL A 41 10.82 10.04 2.78
C VAL A 41 10.57 11.45 2.23
N ASP A 42 11.24 12.46 2.80
CA ASP A 42 11.09 13.87 2.39
C ASP A 42 11.76 14.20 1.04
N SER A 43 12.70 13.36 0.57
CA SER A 43 13.51 13.60 -0.64
C SER A 43 12.91 13.03 -1.93
N ALA A 44 11.64 12.62 -1.93
CA ALA A 44 10.92 12.14 -3.12
C ALA A 44 11.53 10.91 -3.82
N LEU A 45 12.08 9.97 -3.07
CA LEU A 45 12.74 8.79 -3.65
C LEU A 45 11.80 7.77 -4.31
N VAL A 46 10.51 7.82 -3.99
CA VAL A 46 9.52 6.88 -4.52
C VAL A 46 8.64 7.64 -5.52
N THR A 47 8.74 7.28 -6.80
CA THR A 47 7.94 7.90 -7.86
C THR A 47 6.70 7.05 -8.14
N CYS A 48 5.57 7.71 -8.33
CA CYS A 48 4.33 7.05 -8.72
C CYS A 48 4.35 6.69 -10.21
N ASP A 49 4.19 5.41 -10.54
CA ASP A 49 4.19 4.91 -11.92
C ASP A 49 3.00 5.40 -12.77
N LEU A 50 1.97 5.99 -12.14
CA LEU A 50 0.77 6.48 -12.84
C LEU A 50 0.76 7.99 -13.09
N CYS A 51 1.43 8.78 -12.25
CA CYS A 51 1.42 10.24 -12.38
C CYS A 51 2.81 10.87 -12.37
N GLU A 52 3.86 10.06 -12.25
CA GLU A 52 5.27 10.46 -12.29
C GLU A 52 5.66 11.48 -11.21
N LYS A 53 4.82 11.62 -10.18
CA LYS A 53 5.06 12.47 -9.01
C LYS A 53 5.48 11.63 -7.82
N ASP A 54 6.02 12.31 -6.82
CA ASP A 54 6.36 11.72 -5.54
C ASP A 54 5.16 10.99 -4.91
N ALA A 55 5.30 9.68 -4.74
CA ALA A 55 4.30 8.82 -4.15
C ALA A 55 4.20 8.99 -2.63
N THR A 56 5.27 9.40 -1.95
CA THR A 56 5.28 9.55 -0.49
C THR A 56 4.49 10.77 -0.01
N ARG A 57 4.27 11.76 -0.89
CA ARG A 57 3.59 13.01 -0.54
C ARG A 57 2.08 12.96 -0.58
N SER A 58 1.48 11.92 -1.16
CA SER A 58 0.01 11.83 -1.25
C SER A 58 -0.64 11.04 -0.11
N GLY A 59 0.13 10.58 0.87
CA GLY A 59 -0.33 9.69 1.93
C GLY A 59 0.32 8.31 1.84
N ASN A 60 -0.48 7.25 1.84
CA ASN A 60 0.06 5.89 1.73
C ASN A 60 0.53 5.57 0.29
N VAL A 61 1.36 4.53 0.18
CA VAL A 61 1.88 4.02 -1.09
C VAL A 61 1.37 2.61 -1.30
N TRP A 62 0.80 2.36 -2.47
CA TRP A 62 0.49 1.02 -2.94
C TRP A 62 1.68 0.48 -3.70
N THR A 63 2.25 -0.63 -3.25
CA THR A 63 3.44 -1.22 -3.87
C THR A 63 3.25 -2.69 -4.17
N CYS A 64 4.00 -3.21 -5.13
CA CYS A 64 4.03 -4.64 -5.43
C CYS A 64 4.63 -5.44 -4.27
N LYS A 65 3.93 -6.47 -3.81
CA LYS A 65 4.38 -7.32 -2.69
C LYS A 65 5.67 -8.12 -2.98
N ARG A 66 5.98 -8.36 -4.26
CA ARG A 66 7.27 -8.95 -4.68
C ARG A 66 8.44 -7.95 -4.72
N GLY A 67 8.17 -6.67 -4.48
CA GLY A 67 9.18 -5.62 -4.48
C GLY A 67 9.87 -5.45 -5.83
N GLN A 68 11.15 -5.10 -5.78
CA GLN A 68 12.01 -4.80 -6.93
C GLN A 68 12.67 -6.03 -7.60
N HIS A 69 12.51 -7.22 -7.03
CA HIS A 69 13.14 -8.45 -7.53
C HIS A 69 12.37 -9.07 -8.71
N THR A 70 11.98 -8.26 -9.70
CA THR A 70 11.36 -8.73 -10.93
C THR A 70 11.93 -7.99 -12.14
N LEU A 71 12.07 -8.69 -13.27
CA LEU A 71 12.47 -8.06 -14.55
C LEU A 71 11.41 -7.10 -15.11
N LEU A 72 10.18 -7.14 -14.58
CA LEU A 72 9.04 -6.37 -15.08
C LEU A 72 8.93 -4.99 -14.43
N HIS A 73 9.47 -4.80 -13.22
CA HIS A 73 9.48 -3.53 -12.51
C HIS A 73 10.66 -3.48 -11.52
N PRO A 74 11.85 -3.05 -12.00
CA PRO A 74 13.08 -3.01 -11.21
C PRO A 74 13.06 -2.00 -10.05
N ALA A 75 12.07 -1.11 -9.99
CA ALA A 75 11.90 -0.12 -8.92
C ALA A 75 10.68 -0.43 -8.03
N ALA A 76 10.18 -1.67 -8.07
CA ALA A 76 8.81 -2.03 -7.68
C ALA A 76 7.76 -1.32 -8.56
N TYR A 77 6.48 -1.61 -8.32
CA TYR A 77 5.36 -0.93 -8.99
C TYR A 77 4.66 -0.09 -7.94
N ASP A 78 5.02 1.19 -7.85
CA ASP A 78 4.62 2.13 -6.80
C ASP A 78 3.52 3.07 -7.29
N VAL A 79 2.39 3.08 -6.60
CA VAL A 79 1.21 3.89 -6.93
C VAL A 79 0.83 4.73 -5.71
N CYS A 80 0.80 6.04 -5.90
CA CYS A 80 0.40 6.98 -4.86
C CYS A 80 -1.10 6.82 -4.51
N GLU A 81 -1.46 7.03 -3.24
CA GLU A 81 -2.84 6.91 -2.75
C GLU A 81 -3.86 7.65 -3.61
N LYS A 82 -3.55 8.87 -4.06
CA LYS A 82 -4.43 9.65 -4.94
C LYS A 82 -4.73 8.93 -6.26
N CYS A 83 -3.71 8.37 -6.90
CA CYS A 83 -3.90 7.62 -8.14
C CYS A 83 -4.65 6.32 -7.87
N PHE A 84 -4.34 5.62 -6.79
CA PHE A 84 -5.05 4.40 -6.43
C PHE A 84 -6.55 4.66 -6.24
N LEU A 85 -6.94 5.63 -5.40
CA LEU A 85 -8.35 5.99 -5.19
C LEU A 85 -9.05 6.39 -6.50
N LYS A 86 -8.36 7.13 -7.37
CA LYS A 86 -8.91 7.58 -8.66
C LYS A 86 -9.19 6.43 -9.62
N PHE A 87 -8.30 5.44 -9.70
CA PHE A 87 -8.35 4.40 -10.73
C PHE A 87 -8.88 3.05 -10.23
N ALA A 88 -8.80 2.77 -8.93
CA ALA A 88 -9.31 1.54 -8.32
C ALA A 88 -10.79 1.62 -7.92
N GLY A 89 -11.44 2.78 -8.10
CA GLY A 89 -12.85 2.96 -7.78
C GLY A 89 -13.17 3.01 -6.28
N THR A 90 -12.17 3.17 -5.43
CA THR A 90 -12.34 3.38 -3.99
C THR A 90 -12.58 4.86 -3.73
N SER A 91 -13.86 5.25 -3.61
CA SER A 91 -14.20 6.60 -3.12
C SER A 91 -13.69 6.72 -1.67
N PRO A 92 -13.00 7.81 -1.29
CA PRO A 92 -12.45 7.93 0.06
C PRO A 92 -13.58 8.11 1.07
N GLN A 93 -13.99 7.03 1.71
CA GLN A 93 -14.54 7.12 3.07
C GLN A 93 -13.34 7.30 3.98
N LEU A 94 -12.97 8.57 4.18
CA LEU A 94 -12.07 9.01 5.24
C LEU A 94 -12.56 8.37 6.55
N GLN A 95 -11.84 7.36 7.06
CA GLN A 95 -12.04 6.99 8.46
C GLN A 95 -11.56 8.19 9.29
N PRO A 96 -12.42 8.81 10.12
CA PRO A 96 -12.00 9.90 10.98
C PRO A 96 -10.86 9.41 11.86
N GLU A 97 -9.82 10.25 11.98
CA GLU A 97 -8.77 10.06 12.97
C GLU A 97 -9.39 9.76 14.33
N ARG A 98 -9.01 8.62 14.93
CA ARG A 98 -9.48 8.22 16.25
C ARG A 98 -8.94 9.21 17.27
N HIS A 99 -9.79 10.16 17.69
CA HIS A 99 -9.62 10.82 18.98
C HIS A 99 -9.96 9.81 20.08
N ASP A 100 -8.96 9.48 20.88
CA ASP A 100 -9.11 8.70 22.11
C ASP A 100 -9.95 9.53 23.09
N HIS A 101 -11.22 9.16 23.24
CA HIS A 101 -12.04 9.60 24.37
C HIS A 101 -11.93 8.52 25.46
N PRO A 102 -11.45 8.86 26.66
CA PRO A 102 -11.33 7.89 27.72
C PRO A 102 -12.73 7.59 28.27
N GLY A 103 -13.22 6.38 28.01
CA GLY A 103 -14.38 5.82 28.68
C GLY A 103 -15.57 5.52 27.78
N CYS A 104 -15.49 4.44 27.01
CA CYS A 104 -16.60 3.49 26.87
C CYS A 104 -16.06 2.22 26.19
N GLY A 105 -16.04 1.11 26.92
CA GLY A 105 -15.55 -0.16 26.42
C GLY A 105 -16.59 -0.86 25.57
N THR A 106 -16.28 -1.07 24.29
CA THR A 106 -16.74 -2.27 23.56
C THR A 106 -15.71 -2.63 22.50
N SER A 107 -14.96 -3.70 22.75
CA SER A 107 -14.11 -4.34 21.76
C SER A 107 -14.99 -5.11 20.78
N MET A 108 -14.94 -4.77 19.50
CA MET A 108 -15.45 -5.66 18.44
C MET A 108 -14.42 -5.71 17.33
N LEU A 109 -13.77 -6.86 17.25
CA LEU A 109 -12.84 -7.25 16.20
C LEU A 109 -13.58 -7.23 14.87
N HIS A 110 -13.20 -6.33 13.95
CA HIS A 110 -13.60 -6.46 12.55
C HIS A 110 -12.40 -6.91 11.72
N LEU A 111 -12.55 -8.13 11.20
CA LEU A 111 -11.68 -8.78 10.24
C LEU A 111 -11.51 -7.88 9.01
N ALA A 112 -10.25 -7.64 8.64
CA ALA A 112 -9.91 -6.96 7.40
C ALA A 112 -10.44 -7.79 6.21
N PRO A 113 -11.04 -7.15 5.17
CA PRO A 113 -11.46 -7.89 3.99
C PRO A 113 -10.24 -8.40 3.23
N THR A 114 -10.17 -9.71 2.97
CA THR A 114 -9.23 -10.29 2.02
C THR A 114 -9.84 -10.22 0.63
N TRP A 115 -9.24 -9.43 -0.26
CA TRP A 115 -9.70 -9.28 -1.64
C TRP A 115 -9.13 -10.44 -2.45
N LYS A 116 -9.99 -11.25 -3.07
CA LYS A 116 -9.58 -12.36 -3.95
C LYS A 116 -10.10 -12.09 -5.36
N TRP A 117 -9.19 -11.79 -6.27
CA TRP A 117 -9.53 -11.58 -7.68
C TRP A 117 -9.60 -12.93 -8.39
N LEU A 118 -10.78 -13.31 -8.88
CA LEU A 118 -10.96 -14.45 -9.78
C LEU A 118 -10.98 -13.93 -11.22
N GLN A 119 -10.04 -14.41 -12.04
CA GLN A 119 -9.95 -14.08 -13.45
C GLN A 119 -10.86 -15.02 -14.25
N THR A 120 -12.01 -14.54 -14.73
CA THR A 120 -12.75 -15.26 -15.76
C THR A 120 -12.25 -14.81 -17.13
N SER A 121 -11.67 -15.77 -17.87
CA SER A 121 -11.37 -15.57 -19.28
C SER A 121 -12.69 -15.38 -20.02
N THR A 122 -12.94 -14.17 -20.50
CA THR A 122 -13.30 -13.78 -21.87
C THR A 122 -14.08 -12.46 -21.76
N VAL A 123 -13.63 -11.45 -22.52
CA VAL A 123 -14.16 -10.08 -22.66
C VAL A 123 -14.15 -9.17 -21.41
N GLY A 124 -13.35 -8.10 -21.50
CA GLY A 124 -13.10 -7.13 -20.43
C GLY A 124 -14.32 -6.31 -20.02
N HIS A 125 -15.03 -6.78 -19.00
CA HIS A 125 -15.88 -5.98 -18.14
C HIS A 125 -15.59 -6.34 -16.69
N TRP A 126 -15.18 -5.35 -15.89
CA TRP A 126 -14.98 -5.51 -14.45
C TRP A 126 -16.32 -5.36 -13.75
N LEU A 127 -16.98 -6.48 -13.45
CA LEU A 127 -18.11 -6.49 -12.53
C LEU A 127 -17.62 -7.04 -11.19
N GLY A 128 -17.47 -6.14 -10.22
CA GLY A 128 -17.29 -6.52 -8.82
C GLY A 128 -18.60 -7.10 -8.31
N VAL A 129 -18.63 -8.39 -8.00
CA VAL A 129 -19.78 -9.01 -7.33
C VAL A 129 -19.54 -8.93 -5.83
N CYS A 130 -20.40 -8.19 -5.14
CA CYS A 130 -20.52 -8.25 -3.69
C CYS A 130 -21.26 -9.54 -3.33
N SER A 131 -20.55 -10.54 -2.82
CA SER A 131 -21.20 -11.72 -2.23
C SER A 131 -21.35 -11.48 -0.73
N THR A 132 -22.54 -11.10 -0.29
CA THR A 132 -22.93 -11.19 1.12
C THR A 132 -22.97 -12.66 1.54
N PRO A 133 -22.43 -13.06 2.70
CA PRO A 133 -22.74 -14.35 3.28
C PRO A 133 -24.25 -14.41 3.53
N GLN A 134 -24.92 -15.34 2.88
CA GLN A 134 -26.30 -15.66 3.19
C GLN A 134 -26.26 -16.42 4.52
N THR A 135 -26.71 -15.77 5.59
CA THR A 135 -27.01 -16.46 6.85
C THR A 135 -28.20 -17.37 6.60
N GLU A 136 -27.95 -18.65 6.39
CA GLU A 136 -28.95 -19.68 6.60
C GLU A 136 -29.20 -19.82 8.11
N HIS A 137 -30.50 -19.84 8.43
CA HIS A 137 -31.22 -19.94 9.72
C HIS A 137 -30.45 -20.25 11.01
#